data_AF-A0A6A7M9W1-F1
#
_entry.id   AF-A0A6A7M9W1-F1
#
_cell.length_a   1.000
_cell.length_b   1.000
_cell.length_c   1.000
_cell.angle_alpha   90.00
_cell.angle_beta   90.00
_cell.angle_gamma   90.00
#
_symmetry.space_group_name_H-M   'P 1'
#
loop_
_entity.id
_entity.type
_entity.pdbx_description
1 polymer ?
#
loop_
_entity_poly.entity_id
_entity_poly.type
_entity_poly.pdbx_seq_one_letter_code
_entity_poly.pdbx_strand_id
1 'polypeptide(L)'
;MRNAVIAALGGATAIVLAISVTPLLAHMPSVPASAEEITQALRGKICTTAAGATYTFGPDGRYGYKGLWKKRGQYEIGDGAITVKLDNGLERSFAISIHGNVFYMEQTALFCGPPEPVEARTRPMKRPQDSSAADVHSALLSSMSCGVGRRSVCRVGPQSNA
;
A
#
# COMPACT_ATOMS: atom_id res chain seq x y z
N MET A 1 15.73 74.52 -19.26
CA MET A 1 16.58 73.64 -18.43
C MET A 1 15.86 72.32 -18.24
N ARG A 2 16.48 71.23 -18.71
CA ARG A 2 16.41 69.81 -18.26
C ARG A 2 15.03 69.12 -18.29
N ASN A 3 14.80 68.25 -19.27
CA ASN A 3 14.89 66.75 -19.20
C ASN A 3 13.51 66.13 -18.84
N ALA A 4 13.00 65.01 -19.36
CA ALA A 4 13.54 63.91 -20.15
C ALA A 4 12.36 63.24 -20.92
N VAL A 5 12.53 62.92 -22.21
CA VAL A 5 12.69 61.56 -22.77
C VAL A 5 11.48 60.64 -22.55
N ILE A 6 10.67 60.53 -23.61
CA ILE A 6 9.72 59.44 -23.86
C ILE A 6 10.53 58.20 -24.21
N ALA A 7 10.35 57.11 -23.48
CA ALA A 7 10.85 55.78 -23.86
C ALA A 7 9.69 54.78 -23.82
N ALA A 8 9.27 54.38 -25.02
CA ALA A 8 8.36 53.28 -25.26
C ALA A 8 9.11 51.94 -25.18
N LEU A 9 8.59 50.99 -24.40
CA LEU A 9 8.84 49.55 -24.47
C LEU A 9 7.54 48.94 -23.89
N GLY A 10 6.61 48.36 -24.65
CA GLY A 10 6.83 47.40 -25.73
C GLY A 10 7.06 46.03 -25.10
N GLY A 11 6.00 45.35 -24.66
CA GLY A 11 6.12 44.02 -24.07
C GLY A 11 4.84 43.55 -23.39
N ALA A 12 3.81 43.25 -24.18
CA ALA A 12 2.68 42.48 -23.72
C ALA A 12 3.19 41.10 -23.25
N THR A 13 3.29 40.90 -21.94
CA THR A 13 3.58 39.60 -21.36
C THR A 13 2.34 38.73 -21.56
N ALA A 14 2.42 37.84 -22.55
CA ALA A 14 1.43 36.80 -22.76
C ALA A 14 1.35 35.94 -21.49
N ILE A 15 0.23 36.04 -20.78
CA ILE A 15 -0.12 35.13 -19.69
C ILE A 15 -0.37 33.77 -20.34
N VAL A 16 0.65 32.91 -20.35
CA VAL A 16 0.48 31.50 -20.69
C VAL A 16 -0.25 30.86 -19.51
N LEU A 17 -1.58 30.83 -19.60
CA LEU A 17 -2.42 29.96 -18.78
C LEU A 17 -2.01 28.51 -19.10
N ALA A 18 -1.13 27.97 -18.29
CA ALA A 18 -0.91 26.53 -18.21
C ALA A 18 -2.21 25.92 -17.68
N ILE A 19 -3.10 25.55 -18.60
CA ILE A 19 -4.28 24.76 -18.30
C ILE A 19 -3.74 23.39 -17.91
N SER A 20 -3.57 23.17 -16.60
CA SER A 20 -3.27 21.86 -16.05
C SER A 20 -4.38 20.93 -16.53
N VAL A 21 -4.08 20.13 -17.56
CA VAL A 21 -4.94 19.03 -18.00
C VAL A 21 -4.88 18.00 -16.89
N THR A 22 -5.65 18.25 -15.84
CA THR A 22 -5.93 17.24 -14.83
C THR A 22 -6.73 16.20 -15.59
N PRO A 23 -6.31 14.92 -15.65
CA PRO A 23 -7.07 13.93 -16.36
C PRO A 23 -8.48 13.97 -15.81
N LEU A 24 -9.41 14.24 -16.72
CA LEU A 24 -10.83 14.06 -16.53
C LEU A 24 -11.01 12.57 -16.25
N LEU A 25 -10.83 12.15 -14.99
CA LEU A 25 -11.47 10.96 -14.45
C LEU A 25 -12.95 11.28 -14.53
N ALA A 26 -13.48 11.09 -15.74
CA ALA A 26 -14.86 11.28 -16.09
C ALA A 26 -15.66 10.47 -15.07
N HIS A 27 -16.32 11.21 -14.17
CA HIS A 27 -17.26 10.79 -13.14
C HIS A 27 -17.71 9.35 -13.31
N MET A 28 -16.92 8.39 -12.82
CA MET A 28 -17.45 7.05 -12.63
C MET A 28 -18.53 7.18 -11.56
N PRO A 29 -19.72 6.60 -11.78
CA PRO A 29 -20.80 6.69 -10.81
C PRO A 29 -20.28 6.12 -9.48
N SER A 30 -20.11 7.01 -8.51
CA SER A 30 -19.79 6.64 -7.14
C SER A 30 -21.05 6.07 -6.52
N VAL A 31 -21.06 4.78 -6.24
CA VAL A 31 -22.17 4.17 -5.51
C VAL A 31 -21.83 4.22 -4.02
N PRO A 32 -22.69 4.79 -3.16
CA PRO A 32 -22.48 4.71 -1.72
C PRO A 32 -22.48 3.25 -1.29
N ALA A 33 -21.50 2.84 -0.49
CA ALA A 33 -21.38 1.48 -0.02
C ALA A 33 -22.42 1.20 1.08
N SER A 34 -23.07 0.05 1.06
CA SER A 34 -23.92 -0.42 2.17
C SER A 34 -23.10 -0.72 3.44
N ALA A 35 -23.73 -0.70 4.61
CA ALA A 35 -23.06 -1.05 5.85
C ALA A 35 -22.40 -2.45 5.81
N GLU A 36 -23.05 -3.43 5.17
CA GLU A 36 -22.51 -4.79 4.99
C GLU A 36 -21.24 -4.79 4.12
N GLU A 37 -21.24 -4.07 3.00
CA GLU A 37 -20.07 -3.95 2.11
C GLU A 37 -18.91 -3.29 2.83
N ILE A 38 -19.16 -2.20 3.56
CA ILE A 38 -18.15 -1.49 4.36
C ILE A 38 -17.60 -2.44 5.44
N THR A 39 -18.47 -3.18 6.13
CA THR A 39 -18.09 -4.13 7.16
C THR A 39 -17.17 -5.22 6.60
N GLN A 40 -17.54 -5.83 5.47
CA GLN A 40 -16.72 -6.86 4.83
C GLN A 40 -15.39 -6.32 4.31
N ALA A 41 -15.37 -5.07 3.82
CA ALA A 41 -14.19 -4.46 3.25
C ALA A 41 -13.17 -4.02 4.30
N LEU A 42 -13.62 -3.60 5.49
CA LEU A 42 -12.77 -2.91 6.46
C LEU A 42 -12.64 -3.61 7.80
N ARG A 43 -13.68 -4.26 8.31
CA ARG A 43 -13.66 -4.79 9.68
C ARG A 43 -12.56 -5.83 9.85
N GLY A 44 -11.70 -5.61 10.84
CA GLY A 44 -10.55 -6.45 11.13
C GLY A 44 -9.39 -6.30 10.15
N LYS A 45 -9.34 -5.26 9.31
CA LYS A 45 -8.33 -5.08 8.26
C LYS A 45 -7.45 -3.86 8.47
N ILE A 46 -6.32 -3.87 7.78
CA ILE A 46 -5.43 -2.73 7.64
C ILE A 46 -5.54 -2.22 6.21
N CYS A 47 -5.87 -0.95 6.06
CA CYS A 47 -6.02 -0.29 4.77
C CYS A 47 -4.94 0.75 4.58
N THR A 48 -4.35 0.82 3.39
CA THR A 48 -3.35 1.82 3.04
C THR A 48 -3.83 2.70 1.89
N THR A 49 -3.28 3.91 1.80
CA THR A 49 -3.50 4.81 0.66
C THR A 49 -2.25 4.84 -0.21
N ALA A 50 -2.39 5.31 -1.45
CA ALA A 50 -1.24 5.55 -2.33
C ALA A 50 -0.21 6.51 -1.71
N ALA A 51 -0.64 7.43 -0.84
CA ALA A 51 0.23 8.34 -0.11
C ALA A 51 0.93 7.69 1.11
N GLY A 52 0.73 6.40 1.36
CA GLY A 52 1.37 5.65 2.45
C GLY A 52 0.72 5.82 3.83
N ALA A 53 -0.44 6.49 3.92
CA ALA A 53 -1.19 6.54 5.17
C ALA A 53 -1.83 5.17 5.45
N THR A 54 -1.78 4.73 6.71
CA THR A 54 -2.34 3.46 7.16
C THR A 54 -3.53 3.69 8.09
N TYR A 55 -4.63 3.02 7.80
CA TYR A 55 -5.83 2.93 8.62
C TYR A 55 -5.95 1.52 9.16
N THR A 56 -6.30 1.38 10.43
CA THR A 56 -6.51 0.10 11.09
C THR A 56 -7.93 0.10 11.64
N PHE A 57 -8.73 -0.85 11.20
CA PHE A 57 -10.10 -1.05 11.66
C PHE A 57 -10.16 -2.39 12.39
N GLY A 58 -10.02 -2.37 13.71
CA GLY A 58 -10.03 -3.56 14.56
C GLY A 58 -11.38 -4.29 14.49
N PRO A 59 -11.41 -5.62 14.69
CA PRO A 59 -12.67 -6.37 14.69
C PRO A 59 -13.58 -6.02 15.88
N ASP A 60 -13.00 -5.39 16.91
CA ASP A 60 -13.61 -4.94 18.16
C ASP A 60 -14.11 -3.48 18.11
N GLY A 61 -14.09 -2.84 16.94
CA GLY A 61 -14.50 -1.44 16.79
C GLY A 61 -13.38 -0.42 17.05
N ARG A 62 -12.14 -0.85 17.30
CA ARG A 62 -11.01 0.07 17.51
C ARG A 62 -10.49 0.64 16.21
N TYR A 63 -10.25 1.94 16.20
CA TYR A 63 -9.66 2.66 15.07
C TYR A 63 -8.22 3.07 15.33
N GLY A 64 -7.39 2.97 14.31
CA GLY A 64 -6.04 3.50 14.27
C GLY A 64 -5.75 4.21 12.95
N TYR A 65 -5.05 5.34 13.03
CA TYR A 65 -4.49 6.04 11.87
C TYR A 65 -3.01 6.29 12.09
N LYS A 66 -2.21 6.01 11.06
CA LYS A 66 -0.79 6.29 10.99
C LYS A 66 -0.47 6.89 9.61
N GLY A 67 -0.37 8.21 9.57
CA GLY A 67 0.17 8.96 8.43
C GLY A 67 1.25 9.92 8.91
N LEU A 68 1.12 11.20 8.58
CA LEU A 68 1.95 12.28 9.15
C LEU A 68 1.85 12.36 10.68
N TRP A 69 0.68 12.01 11.22
CA TRP A 69 0.41 11.91 12.65
C TRP A 69 -0.23 10.57 13.00
N LYS A 70 -0.13 10.19 14.27
CA LYS A 70 -0.79 9.01 14.82
C LYS A 70 -2.06 9.43 15.55
N LYS A 71 -3.18 8.76 15.26
CA LYS A 71 -4.46 8.94 15.94
C LYS A 71 -5.06 7.57 16.25
N ARG A 72 -5.86 7.51 17.31
CA ARG A 72 -6.57 6.32 17.74
C ARG A 72 -7.96 6.72 18.24
N GLY A 73 -8.86 5.75 18.27
CA GLY A 73 -10.23 5.95 18.72
C GLY A 73 -11.05 4.68 18.59
N GLN A 74 -12.37 4.88 18.54
CA GLN A 74 -13.36 3.88 18.17
C GLN A 74 -13.97 4.25 16.82
N TYR A 75 -14.49 3.27 16.11
CA TYR A 75 -15.28 3.50 14.90
C TYR A 75 -16.57 2.68 14.91
N GLU A 76 -17.55 3.23 14.19
CA GLU A 76 -18.82 2.58 13.90
C GLU A 76 -19.05 2.66 12.39
N ILE A 77 -19.66 1.61 11.83
CA ILE A 77 -20.01 1.52 10.42
C ILE A 77 -21.51 1.77 10.30
N GLY A 78 -21.88 2.68 9.42
CA GLY A 78 -23.26 2.92 9.01
C GLY A 78 -23.39 2.85 7.50
N ASP A 79 -24.60 3.13 7.01
CA ASP A 79 -24.84 3.16 5.57
C ASP A 79 -24.08 4.31 4.91
N GLY A 80 -23.22 3.95 3.95
CA GLY A 80 -22.43 4.90 3.17
C GLY A 80 -21.32 5.63 3.93
N ALA A 81 -21.07 5.30 5.21
CA ALA A 81 -20.08 6.04 6.00
C ALA A 81 -19.48 5.25 7.17
N ILE A 82 -18.32 5.72 7.63
CA ILE A 82 -17.70 5.30 8.89
C ILE A 82 -17.58 6.52 9.79
N THR A 83 -18.08 6.40 11.00
CA THR A 83 -17.91 7.42 12.03
C THR A 83 -16.81 7.01 12.97
N VAL A 84 -15.81 7.88 13.14
CA VAL A 84 -14.67 7.67 14.03
C VAL A 84 -14.75 8.66 15.18
N LYS A 85 -14.76 8.13 16.41
CA LYS A 85 -14.64 8.89 17.65
C LYS A 85 -13.23 8.75 18.19
N LEU A 86 -12.45 9.81 18.07
CA LEU A 86 -11.05 9.84 18.50
C LEU A 86 -10.93 9.93 20.02
N ASP A 87 -9.78 9.49 20.56
CA ASP A 87 -9.50 9.51 22.01
C ASP A 87 -9.56 10.92 22.63
N ASN A 88 -9.41 11.97 21.81
CA ASN A 88 -9.54 13.36 22.26
C ASN A 88 -11.00 13.87 22.29
N GLY A 89 -11.97 12.99 22.05
CA GLY A 89 -13.40 13.31 22.02
C GLY A 89 -13.91 13.87 20.70
N LEU A 90 -13.04 14.12 19.71
CA LEU A 90 -13.46 14.60 18.39
C LEU A 90 -14.08 13.44 17.60
N GLU A 91 -15.23 13.71 16.99
CA GLU A 91 -15.92 12.77 16.11
C GLU A 91 -15.83 13.23 14.66
N ARG A 92 -15.67 12.29 13.73
CA ARG A 92 -15.63 12.55 12.31
C ARG A 92 -16.21 11.39 11.52
N SER A 93 -17.16 11.69 10.65
CA SER A 93 -17.68 10.74 9.67
C SER A 93 -16.93 10.86 8.35
N PHE A 94 -16.71 9.72 7.70
CA PHE A 94 -16.11 9.61 6.39
C PHE A 94 -17.05 8.85 5.47
N ALA A 95 -17.46 9.46 4.37
CA ALA A 95 -18.25 8.81 3.34
C ALA A 95 -17.43 7.69 2.68
N ILE A 96 -18.05 6.53 2.46
CA ILE A 96 -17.46 5.40 1.75
C ILE A 96 -18.23 5.16 0.46
N SER A 97 -17.50 5.18 -0.64
CA SER A 97 -18.04 4.85 -1.96
C SER A 97 -17.24 3.72 -2.61
N ILE A 98 -17.89 3.05 -3.55
CA ILE A 98 -17.28 2.02 -4.38
C ILE A 98 -17.22 2.55 -5.82
N HIS A 99 -16.05 2.46 -6.44
CA HIS A 99 -15.86 2.73 -7.86
C HIS A 99 -15.23 1.49 -8.49
N GLY A 100 -16.04 0.72 -9.23
CA GLY A 100 -15.65 -0.59 -9.71
C GLY A 100 -15.37 -1.54 -8.53
N ASN A 101 -14.11 -1.95 -8.36
CA ASN A 101 -13.68 -2.86 -7.29
C ASN A 101 -12.80 -2.17 -6.23
N VAL A 102 -12.75 -0.84 -6.24
CA VAL A 102 -11.91 -0.06 -5.32
C VAL A 102 -12.82 0.70 -4.36
N PHE A 103 -12.51 0.56 -3.06
CA PHE A 103 -13.15 1.34 -2.00
C PHE A 103 -12.49 2.70 -1.90
N TYR A 104 -13.31 3.73 -1.81
CA TYR A 104 -12.89 5.10 -1.59
C TYR A 104 -13.44 5.56 -0.25
N MET A 105 -12.58 6.20 0.53
CA MET A 105 -12.98 6.96 1.70
C MET A 105 -12.86 8.44 1.36
N GLU A 106 -13.99 9.13 1.30
CA GLU A 106 -14.17 10.44 0.68
C GLU A 106 -13.70 10.40 -0.79
N GLN A 107 -12.47 10.83 -1.05
CA GLN A 107 -11.85 10.84 -2.38
C GLN A 107 -10.55 10.04 -2.42
N THR A 108 -10.27 9.27 -1.37
CA THR A 108 -9.01 8.55 -1.21
C THR A 108 -9.24 7.05 -1.39
N ALA A 109 -8.60 6.46 -2.40
CA ALA A 109 -8.61 5.02 -2.60
C ALA A 109 -7.95 4.28 -1.43
N LEU A 110 -8.62 3.23 -0.96
CA LEU A 110 -8.16 2.34 0.11
C LEU A 110 -7.77 0.97 -0.46
N PHE A 111 -6.59 0.50 -0.06
CA PHE A 111 -6.11 -0.84 -0.36
C PHE A 111 -6.03 -1.63 0.94
N CYS A 112 -6.98 -2.55 1.15
CA CYS A 112 -7.14 -3.25 2.42
C CYS A 112 -6.64 -4.69 2.34
N GLY A 113 -5.88 -5.10 3.35
CA GLY A 113 -5.39 -6.47 3.53
C GLY A 113 -5.63 -6.98 4.95
N PRO A 114 -5.43 -8.29 5.18
CA PRO A 114 -5.39 -8.82 6.53
C PRO A 114 -4.29 -8.10 7.34
N PRO A 115 -4.45 -7.95 8.67
CA PRO A 115 -3.39 -7.44 9.50
C PRO A 115 -2.20 -8.39 9.36
N GLU A 116 -1.07 -7.90 8.84
CA GLU A 116 0.12 -8.73 8.74
C GLU A 116 0.45 -9.31 10.13
N PRO A 117 0.71 -10.63 10.24
CA PRO A 117 1.28 -11.19 11.45
C PRO A 117 2.59 -10.48 11.73
N VAL A 118 2.70 -9.88 12.93
CA VAL A 118 3.85 -9.09 13.39
C VAL A 118 5.18 -9.87 13.32
N GLU A 119 5.13 -11.18 13.10
CA GLU A 119 6.26 -12.11 13.10
C GLU A 119 7.12 -12.13 11.82
N ALA A 120 6.72 -11.48 10.73
CA ALA A 120 7.52 -11.48 9.49
C ALA A 120 8.68 -10.47 9.48
N ARG A 121 8.75 -9.53 10.44
CA ARG A 121 9.72 -8.42 10.43
C ARG A 121 11.02 -8.67 11.19
N THR A 122 11.17 -9.84 11.81
CA THR A 122 12.39 -10.23 12.54
C THR A 122 13.10 -11.38 11.84
N ARG A 123 13.22 -11.35 10.51
CA ARG A 123 14.34 -12.07 9.88
C ARG A 123 15.54 -11.12 9.89
N PRO A 124 16.58 -11.37 10.70
CA PRO A 124 17.81 -10.62 10.59
C PRO A 124 18.29 -10.77 9.15
N MET A 125 18.49 -9.64 8.49
CA MET A 125 19.14 -9.56 7.20
C MET A 125 20.53 -10.15 7.40
N LYS A 126 20.69 -11.44 7.09
CA LYS A 126 22.00 -12.11 7.13
C LYS A 126 22.82 -11.43 6.06
N ARG A 127 23.69 -10.53 6.51
CA ARG A 127 24.68 -9.82 5.70
C ARG A 127 25.40 -10.91 4.88
N PRO A 128 25.51 -10.78 3.54
CA PRO A 128 26.35 -11.67 2.75
C PRO A 128 27.75 -11.55 3.34
N GLN A 129 28.20 -12.63 3.96
CA GLN A 129 29.53 -12.72 4.54
C GLN A 129 30.50 -12.82 3.38
N ASP A 130 31.54 -12.00 3.45
CA ASP A 130 32.53 -11.70 2.44
C ASP A 130 32.91 -12.88 1.55
N SER A 131 32.74 -12.69 0.24
CA SER A 131 33.54 -13.38 -0.76
C SER A 131 34.97 -12.82 -0.68
N SER A 132 35.77 -13.32 0.25
CA SER A 132 37.22 -13.17 0.18
C SER A 132 37.79 -14.40 -0.54
N ALA A 133 38.29 -14.14 -1.74
CA ALA A 133 39.03 -15.07 -2.55
C ALA A 133 40.38 -15.39 -1.90
N ALA A 134 40.53 -16.61 -1.40
CA ALA A 134 41.78 -17.36 -1.36
C ALA A 134 41.51 -18.69 -0.66
N ASP A 135 41.32 -19.77 -1.43
CA ASP A 135 42.16 -20.95 -1.24
C ASP A 135 41.99 -21.87 -2.45
N VAL A 136 42.97 -21.76 -3.33
CA VAL A 136 43.26 -22.70 -4.39
C VAL A 136 44.20 -23.72 -3.76
N HIS A 137 43.75 -24.95 -3.52
CA HIS A 137 44.48 -26.16 -3.95
C HIS A 137 43.75 -27.46 -3.55
N SER A 138 43.59 -28.31 -4.57
CA SER A 138 43.77 -29.77 -4.56
C SER A 138 42.93 -30.66 -3.64
N ALA A 139 41.96 -31.33 -4.27
CA ALA A 139 41.94 -32.80 -4.36
C ALA A 139 40.88 -33.20 -5.42
N LEU A 140 41.27 -33.49 -6.66
CA LEU A 140 41.54 -34.84 -7.17
C LEU A 140 40.41 -35.86 -6.94
N LEU A 141 39.80 -36.25 -8.06
CA LEU A 141 39.26 -37.57 -8.39
C LEU A 141 38.01 -38.06 -7.62
N SER A 142 36.85 -37.96 -8.27
CA SER A 142 36.09 -39.17 -8.63
C SER A 142 35.06 -38.87 -9.69
N SER A 143 35.46 -39.20 -10.91
CA SER A 143 34.58 -39.63 -11.99
C SER A 143 33.60 -40.70 -11.51
N MET A 144 32.30 -40.44 -11.57
CA MET A 144 31.29 -41.49 -11.70
C MET A 144 30.15 -40.98 -12.58
N SER A 145 30.24 -41.37 -13.84
CA SER A 145 29.17 -41.31 -14.83
C SER A 145 28.04 -42.27 -14.47
N CYS A 146 26.80 -41.79 -14.51
CA CYS A 146 25.59 -42.54 -14.79
C CYS A 146 24.73 -41.55 -15.60
N GLY A 147 24.42 -41.73 -16.88
CA GLY A 147 24.12 -42.95 -17.61
C GLY A 147 22.72 -42.75 -18.18
N VAL A 148 22.63 -42.24 -19.42
CA VAL A 148 21.38 -42.09 -20.18
C VAL A 148 20.76 -43.48 -20.37
N GLY A 149 19.59 -43.71 -19.77
CA GLY A 149 18.89 -45.00 -19.90
C GLY A 149 17.53 -45.03 -19.20
N ARG A 150 16.48 -45.10 -20.03
CA ARG A 150 15.06 -45.35 -19.74
C ARG A 150 14.69 -45.93 -18.35
N ARG A 151 13.66 -45.30 -17.75
CA ARG A 151 12.78 -45.78 -16.65
C ARG A 151 13.47 -46.02 -15.30
N SER A 152 13.46 -44.98 -14.48
CA SER A 152 13.72 -45.11 -13.03
C SER A 152 12.60 -44.42 -12.27
N VAL A 153 11.74 -45.26 -11.69
CA VAL A 153 10.64 -44.90 -10.80
C VAL A 153 11.24 -44.39 -9.49
N CYS A 154 11.13 -43.09 -9.20
CA CYS A 154 11.41 -42.58 -7.86
C CYS A 154 10.16 -42.79 -7.00
N ARG A 155 10.16 -43.87 -6.23
CA ARG A 155 9.10 -44.27 -5.31
C ARG A 155 9.13 -43.38 -4.06
N VAL A 156 8.00 -42.78 -3.75
CA VAL A 156 7.76 -42.00 -2.51
C VAL A 156 7.57 -42.98 -1.35
N GLY A 157 8.37 -42.84 -0.29
CA GLY A 157 8.19 -43.57 0.97
C GLY A 157 7.45 -42.69 2.00
N PRO A 158 6.44 -43.22 2.71
CA PRO A 158 5.82 -42.50 3.82
C PRO A 158 6.65 -42.65 5.11
N GLN A 159 6.98 -41.52 5.75
CA GLN A 159 7.43 -41.49 7.15
C GLN A 159 6.20 -41.67 8.06
N SER A 160 6.20 -42.75 8.84
CA SER A 160 5.30 -42.96 9.97
C SER A 160 6.13 -42.74 11.23
N ASN A 161 5.76 -41.75 12.05
CA ASN A 161 6.23 -41.61 13.42
C ASN A 161 5.00 -41.69 14.34
N ALA A 162 5.04 -42.69 15.22
CA ALA A 162 4.35 -42.71 16.50
C ALA A 162 5.33 -42.23 17.58
#